data_AF-A0A7C4FIH8-F1
#
_entry.id   AF-A0A7C4FIH8-F1
#
_cell.length_a   1.000
_cell.length_b   1.000
_cell.length_c   1.000
_cell.angle_alpha   90.00
_cell.angle_beta   90.00
_cell.angle_gamma   90.00
#
_symmetry.space_group_name_H-M   'P 1'
#
loop_
_entity.id
_entity.type
_entity.pdbx_description
1 polymer ?
#
loop_
_entity_poly.entity_id
_entity_poly.type
_entity_poly.pdbx_seq_one_letter_code
_entity_poly.pdbx_strand_id
1 'polypeptide(L)'
;MASPIELLLAQYLIKAKPSALFIDIDGVMTIERGSYIIDLETVDLLRRLKSYEIPVCLVSGNAYPTVLTLQRYLGLPPVFVAENGCVIQINKELTKLCRENL
;
A
#
# COMPACT_ATOMS: atom_id res chain seq x y z
N MET A 1 14.45 10.11 -21.50
CA MET A 1 15.29 9.79 -20.33
C MET A 1 14.41 9.06 -19.32
N ALA A 2 14.90 8.00 -18.67
CA ALA A 2 14.15 7.33 -17.61
C ALA A 2 13.95 8.30 -16.43
N SER A 3 12.73 8.37 -15.86
CA SER A 3 12.48 9.25 -14.70
C SER A 3 13.30 8.78 -13.48
N PRO A 4 13.59 9.65 -12.50
CA PRO A 4 14.32 9.27 -11.28
C PRO A 4 13.76 8.01 -10.59
N ILE A 5 12.43 7.86 -10.56
CA ILE A 5 11.73 6.68 -10.02
C ILE A 5 12.08 5.39 -10.78
N GLU A 6 12.19 5.43 -12.11
CA GLU A 6 12.55 4.26 -12.91
C GLU A 6 13.98 3.78 -12.62
N LEU A 7 14.91 4.73 -12.45
CA LEU A 7 16.29 4.42 -12.08
C LEU A 7 16.36 3.78 -10.69
N LEU A 8 15.58 4.30 -9.74
CA LEU A 8 15.46 3.74 -8.39
C LEU A 8 14.90 2.31 -8.42
N LEU A 9 13.79 2.10 -9.12
CA LEU A 9 13.17 0.78 -9.24
C LEU A 9 14.11 -0.22 -9.90
N ALA A 10 14.79 0.16 -10.99
CA ALA A 10 15.78 -0.69 -11.64
C ALA A 10 16.91 -1.08 -10.67
N GLN A 11 17.45 -0.11 -9.91
CA GLN A 11 18.53 -0.37 -8.97
C GLN A 11 18.14 -1.39 -7.88
N TYR A 12 16.94 -1.28 -7.31
CA TYR A 12 16.50 -2.15 -6.22
C TYR A 12 16.02 -3.52 -6.71
N LEU A 13 15.28 -3.57 -7.82
CA LEU A 13 14.66 -4.80 -8.31
C LEU A 13 15.64 -5.73 -9.05
N ILE A 14 16.76 -5.22 -9.58
CA ILE A 14 17.81 -6.06 -10.20
C ILE A 14 18.42 -7.04 -9.19
N LYS A 15 18.53 -6.63 -7.91
CA LYS A 15 19.17 -7.47 -6.88
C LYS A 15 18.25 -8.61 -6.42
N ALA A 16 16.97 -8.32 -6.26
CA ALA A 16 15.93 -9.28 -5.94
C ALA A 16 14.56 -8.67 -6.27
N LYS A 17 13.71 -9.43 -6.94
CA LYS A 17 12.32 -9.05 -7.20
C LYS A 17 11.43 -9.60 -6.07
N PRO A 18 10.89 -8.76 -5.17
CA PRO A 18 9.94 -9.23 -4.16
C PRO A 18 8.64 -9.70 -4.82
N SER A 19 7.94 -10.64 -4.19
CA SER A 19 6.66 -11.15 -4.68
C SER A 19 5.47 -10.23 -4.34
N ALA A 20 5.64 -9.32 -3.38
CA ALA A 20 4.65 -8.32 -2.98
C ALA A 20 5.33 -7.20 -2.15
N LEU A 21 4.68 -6.05 -2.08
CA LEU A 21 5.06 -4.95 -1.18
C LEU A 21 3.94 -4.70 -0.17
N PHE A 22 4.28 -4.67 1.12
CA PHE A 22 3.39 -4.26 2.20
C PHE A 22 3.85 -2.91 2.72
N ILE A 23 2.95 -1.94 2.79
CA ILE A 23 3.30 -0.56 3.16
C ILE A 23 2.23 0.05 4.06
N ASP A 24 2.67 0.75 5.10
CA ASP A 24 1.80 1.53 5.99
C ASP A 24 1.46 2.90 5.39
N ILE A 25 0.43 3.55 5.94
CA ILE A 25 -0.08 4.83 5.47
C ILE A 25 0.50 5.97 6.32
N ASP A 26 0.14 6.02 7.61
CA ASP A 26 0.39 7.18 8.47
C ASP A 26 1.86 7.26 8.89
N GLY A 27 2.54 8.34 8.49
CA GLY A 27 3.97 8.52 8.73
C GLY A 27 4.89 7.68 7.84
N VAL A 28 4.34 7.00 6.82
CA VAL A 28 5.10 6.24 5.81
C VAL A 28 4.81 6.76 4.40
N MET A 29 3.54 6.83 4.00
CA MET A 29 3.13 7.45 2.74
C MET A 29 2.83 8.94 2.88
N THR A 30 2.81 9.46 4.10
CA THR A 30 2.63 10.88 4.38
C THR A 30 3.96 11.60 4.35
N ILE A 31 3.94 12.88 3.99
CA ILE A 31 5.15 13.71 3.83
C ILE A 31 6.02 13.68 5.11
N GLU A 32 5.39 13.59 6.28
CA GLU A 32 6.06 13.41 7.56
C GLU A 32 5.16 12.67 8.57
N ARG A 33 5.76 12.20 9.66
CA ARG A 33 5.03 11.57 10.77
C ARG A 33 4.15 12.60 11.47
N GLY A 34 2.85 12.31 11.57
CA GLY A 34 1.85 13.22 12.14
C GLY A 34 1.15 14.12 11.12
N SER A 35 1.62 14.13 9.86
CA SER A 35 0.90 14.73 8.74
C SER A 35 -0.13 13.77 8.17
N TYR A 36 -1.25 14.30 7.68
CA TYR A 36 -2.26 13.56 6.91
C TYR A 36 -2.15 13.82 5.40
N ILE A 37 -1.12 14.55 4.97
CA ILE A 37 -0.87 14.85 3.56
C ILE A 37 -0.07 13.70 2.96
N ILE A 38 -0.66 12.99 1.99
CA ILE A 38 0.00 11.91 1.25
C ILE A 38 1.03 12.51 0.28
N ASP A 39 2.23 11.94 0.28
CA ASP A 39 3.25 12.23 -0.73
C ASP A 39 2.86 11.60 -2.08
N LEU A 40 2.67 12.46 -3.09
CA LEU A 40 2.25 12.05 -4.42
C LEU A 40 3.36 11.34 -5.21
N GLU A 41 4.64 11.60 -4.91
CA GLU A 41 5.75 10.86 -5.54
C GLU A 41 5.76 9.41 -5.08
N THR A 42 5.55 9.16 -3.80
CA THR A 42 5.34 7.82 -3.24
C THR A 42 4.18 7.11 -3.95
N VAL A 43 3.05 7.78 -4.14
CA VAL A 43 1.89 7.19 -4.86
C VAL A 43 2.24 6.84 -6.31
N ASP A 44 2.97 7.71 -7.01
CA ASP A 44 3.42 7.45 -8.39
C ASP A 44 4.34 6.22 -8.46
N LEU A 45 5.29 6.10 -7.53
CA LEU A 45 6.17 4.94 -7.42
C LEU A 45 5.38 3.65 -7.19
N LEU A 46 4.43 3.65 -6.25
CA LEU A 46 3.62 2.47 -5.94
C LEU A 46 2.79 2.00 -7.14
N ARG A 47 2.28 2.93 -7.96
CA ARG A 47 1.54 2.60 -9.18
C ARG A 47 2.42 1.91 -10.22
N ARG A 48 3.69 2.33 -10.34
CA ARG A 48 4.65 1.74 -11.29
C ARG A 48 5.04 0.31 -10.94
N LEU A 49 4.99 -0.08 -9.67
CA LEU A 49 5.26 -1.47 -9.26
C LEU A 49 4.35 -2.49 -9.96
N LYS A 50 3.18 -2.06 -10.45
CA LYS A 50 2.30 -2.89 -11.27
C LYS A 50 2.98 -3.42 -12.54
N SER A 51 3.78 -2.62 -13.24
CA SER A 51 4.48 -3.08 -14.46
C SER A 51 5.58 -4.09 -14.16
N TYR A 52 5.98 -4.19 -12.90
CA TYR A 52 6.91 -5.19 -12.41
C TYR A 52 6.20 -6.42 -11.84
N GLU A 53 4.87 -6.53 -11.92
CA GLU A 53 4.09 -7.63 -11.32
C GLU A 53 4.28 -7.75 -9.80
N ILE A 54 4.53 -6.63 -9.12
CA ILE A 54 4.67 -6.57 -7.66
C ILE A 54 3.37 -5.96 -7.11
N PRO A 55 2.44 -6.76 -6.55
CA PRO A 55 1.25 -6.24 -5.93
C PRO A 55 1.60 -5.42 -4.68
N VAL A 56 0.95 -4.26 -4.53
CA VAL A 56 1.05 -3.41 -3.35
C VAL A 56 -0.15 -3.69 -2.44
N CYS A 57 0.14 -3.95 -1.16
CA CYS A 57 -0.83 -4.16 -0.09
C CYS A 57 -0.69 -3.03 0.94
N LEU A 58 -1.74 -2.22 1.10
CA LEU A 58 -1.78 -1.24 2.19
C LEU A 58 -1.98 -1.97 3.53
N VAL A 59 -1.25 -1.59 4.57
CA VAL A 59 -1.36 -2.16 5.91
C VAL A 59 -1.50 -1.03 6.91
N SER A 60 -2.67 -0.85 7.52
CA SER A 60 -2.90 0.32 8.37
C SER A 60 -3.69 0.00 9.63
N GLY A 61 -3.47 0.80 10.67
CA GLY A 61 -4.31 0.85 11.86
C GLY A 61 -5.67 1.52 11.63
N ASN A 62 -5.86 2.19 10.50
CA ASN A 62 -7.12 2.83 10.15
C ASN A 62 -8.26 1.82 9.95
N ALA A 63 -9.49 2.30 10.15
CA ALA A 63 -10.70 1.52 9.94
C ALA A 63 -10.81 1.02 8.48
N TYR A 64 -11.42 -0.15 8.28
CA TYR A 64 -11.64 -0.72 6.95
C TYR A 64 -12.14 0.27 5.87
N PRO A 65 -13.19 1.09 6.10
CA PRO A 65 -13.68 2.01 5.06
C PRO A 65 -12.66 3.07 4.64
N THR A 66 -11.79 3.50 5.56
CA THR A 66 -10.72 4.46 5.27
C THR A 66 -9.68 3.85 4.33
N VAL A 67 -9.18 2.65 4.68
CA VAL A 67 -8.17 1.95 3.86
C VAL A 67 -8.75 1.56 2.50
N LEU A 68 -10.00 1.11 2.44
CA LEU A 68 -10.71 0.81 1.18
C LEU A 68 -10.78 2.04 0.26
N THR A 69 -11.13 3.19 0.84
CA THR A 69 -11.27 4.44 0.09
C THR A 69 -9.94 4.89 -0.47
N LEU A 70 -8.89 4.91 0.35
CA LEU A 70 -7.54 5.25 -0.08
C LEU A 70 -7.02 4.27 -1.13
N GLN A 71 -7.10 2.95 -0.90
CA GLN A 71 -6.69 1.94 -1.88
C GLN A 71 -7.31 2.19 -3.26
N ARG A 72 -8.62 2.46 -3.31
CA ARG A 72 -9.35 2.73 -4.56
C ARG A 72 -8.88 4.00 -5.24
N TYR A 73 -8.85 5.13 -4.54
CA TYR A 73 -8.52 6.43 -5.14
C TYR A 73 -7.02 6.60 -5.42
N LEU A 74 -6.16 5.88 -4.71
CA LEU A 74 -4.74 5.80 -5.02
C LEU A 74 -4.46 4.88 -6.22
N GLY A 75 -5.43 4.09 -6.69
CA GLY A 75 -5.29 3.25 -7.88
C GLY A 75 -4.42 2.00 -7.63
N LEU A 76 -4.40 1.52 -6.38
CA LEU A 76 -3.63 0.34 -5.98
C LEU A 76 -4.45 -0.95 -6.15
N PRO A 77 -3.84 -2.14 -6.16
CA PRO A 77 -4.56 -3.41 -6.20
C PRO A 77 -5.58 -3.57 -5.04
N PRO A 78 -6.67 -4.35 -5.22
CA PRO A 78 -7.71 -4.54 -4.20
C PRO A 78 -7.29 -5.53 -3.11
N VAL A 79 -6.11 -5.32 -2.53
CA VAL A 79 -5.56 -6.10 -1.41
C VAL A 79 -5.06 -5.13 -0.34
N PHE A 80 -5.53 -5.31 0.89
CA PHE A 80 -5.08 -4.50 2.03
C PHE A 80 -5.40 -5.16 3.37
N VAL A 81 -4.74 -4.67 4.40
CA VAL A 81 -4.94 -5.00 5.81
C VAL A 81 -5.34 -3.72 6.54
N ALA A 82 -6.44 -3.78 7.28
CA ALA A 82 -6.97 -2.66 8.05
C ALA A 82 -7.12 -3.05 9.53
N GLU A 83 -7.44 -2.05 10.36
CA GLU A 83 -7.74 -2.23 11.79
C GLU A 83 -6.62 -2.99 12.54
N ASN A 84 -5.36 -2.60 12.26
CA ASN A 84 -4.16 -3.21 12.87
C ASN A 84 -4.05 -4.72 12.63
N GLY A 85 -4.58 -5.22 11.52
CA GLY A 85 -4.57 -6.65 11.20
C GLY A 85 -5.87 -7.39 11.49
N CYS A 86 -6.88 -6.72 12.06
CA CYS A 86 -8.16 -7.36 12.35
C CYS A 86 -9.01 -7.63 11.12
N VAL A 87 -8.77 -6.91 10.02
CA VAL A 87 -9.52 -7.07 8.77
C VAL A 87 -8.54 -7.17 7.61
N ILE A 88 -8.71 -8.20 6.77
CA ILE A 88 -7.97 -8.37 5.53
C ILE A 88 -8.95 -8.34 4.37
N GLN A 89 -8.63 -7.62 3.31
CA GLN A 89 -9.33 -7.71 2.04
C GLN A 89 -8.43 -8.28 0.96
N ILE A 90 -8.92 -9.27 0.22
CA ILE A 90 -8.27 -9.83 -0.98
C ILE A 90 -9.32 -9.94 -2.07
N ASN A 91 -9.10 -9.34 -3.24
CA ASN A 91 -10.02 -9.43 -4.39
C ASN A 91 -11.49 -9.07 -4.07
N LYS A 92 -11.69 -8.12 -3.13
CA LYS A 92 -12.99 -7.68 -2.61
C LYS A 92 -13.69 -8.66 -1.67
N GLU A 93 -13.04 -9.75 -1.29
CA GLU A 93 -13.47 -10.62 -0.20
C GLU A 93 -12.89 -10.10 1.11
N LEU A 94 -13.76 -9.90 2.10
CA LEU A 94 -13.39 -9.45 3.43
C LEU A 94 -13.26 -10.65 4.36
N THR A 95 -12.12 -10.73 5.04
CA THR A 95 -11.85 -11.69 6.10
C THR A 95 -11.62 -10.93 7.41
N LYS A 96 -12.47 -11.19 8.40
CA LYS A 96 -12.31 -10.68 9.76
C LYS A 96 -11.57 -11.71 10.60
N LEU A 97 -10.45 -11.30 11.21
CA LEU A 97 -9.58 -12.17 12.01
C LEU A 97 -9.77 -12.00 13.51
N CYS A 98 -10.06 -10.77 13.95
CA CYS A 98 -10.31 -10.49 15.36
C CYS A 98 -11.72 -10.89 15.76
N ARG A 99 -11.84 -11.46 16.96
CA ARG A 99 -13.14 -11.85 17.52
C ARG A 99 -13.95 -10.60 17.83
N GLU A 100 -15.23 -10.63 17.49
CA GLU A 100 -16.23 -9.77 18.14
C GLU A 100 -16.39 -10.34 19.53
N ASN A 101 -15.71 -9.81 20.55
CA ASN A 101 -16.08 -9.91 21.97
C ASN A 101 -14.99 -9.28 22.84
N LEU A 102 -15.36 -8.19 23.53
CA LEU A 102 -14.93 -7.89 24.89
C LEU A 102 -16.18 -7.91 25.77
#